data_AF-A0A5J9UCD8-F1
#
_entry.id   AF-A0A5J9UCD8-F1
#
_cell.length_a   1.000
_cell.length_b   1.000
_cell.length_c   1.000
_cell.angle_alpha   90.00
_cell.angle_beta   90.00
_cell.angle_gamma   90.00
#
_symmetry.space_group_name_H-M   'P 1'
#
loop_
_entity.id
_entity.type
_entity.pdbx_description
1 polymer ?
#
loop_
_entity_poly.entity_id
_entity_poly.type
_entity_poly.pdbx_seq_one_letter_code
_entity_poly.pdbx_strand_id
1 'polypeptide(L)'
;MGKVAGAFAVDIKDKAVKEACTDLLKANQVPTTSSVPNMLDEDWQALVAMWSEPKHEEKCQKNKANREQVQCMQKTGSCSFITHCHAVTMDKYKDVDPTLVDLFKDCHISSTTGCTEPVKNAIVSSPHDSFSLIFGCCDVEAAMEAIMADDEADRNATKTPAEVVAEVLPKTTFLRNVGIQLKGKKTTASDAAATAARVEELESELESSKQLAQDMKEQMERMGKQMGESEAARVKQAADMESLKKASVDTMNLIKGLMQLNQVVS
;
A
#
# COMPACT_ATOMS: atom_id res chain seq x y z
N MET A 1 35.51 -43.14 -32.36
CA MET A 1 34.08 -42.84 -32.10
C MET A 1 33.50 -42.25 -33.37
N GLY A 2 32.66 -43.01 -34.09
CA GLY A 2 32.07 -42.59 -35.37
C GLY A 2 30.90 -41.63 -35.15
N LYS A 3 30.91 -40.50 -35.84
CA LYS A 3 29.85 -39.49 -35.83
C LYS A 3 28.70 -40.00 -36.71
N VAL A 4 27.60 -40.45 -36.12
CA VAL A 4 26.39 -40.80 -36.89
C VAL A 4 25.69 -39.49 -37.24
N ALA A 5 25.89 -39.02 -38.47
CA ALA A 5 25.08 -37.97 -39.07
C ALA A 5 23.77 -38.59 -39.55
N GLY A 6 22.83 -38.80 -38.63
CA GLY A 6 21.46 -39.19 -38.96
C GLY A 6 20.69 -37.96 -39.42
N ALA A 7 20.45 -37.83 -40.73
CA ALA A 7 19.44 -36.91 -41.23
C ALA A 7 18.06 -37.54 -40.96
N PHE A 8 17.27 -36.92 -40.08
CA PHE A 8 15.88 -37.32 -39.87
C PHE A 8 15.05 -36.82 -41.06
N ALA A 9 14.78 -37.72 -42.00
CA ALA A 9 13.83 -37.45 -43.07
C ALA A 9 12.41 -37.63 -42.52
N VAL A 10 11.72 -36.50 -42.29
CA VAL A 10 10.30 -36.50 -41.97
C VAL A 10 9.52 -36.66 -43.28
N ASP A 11 8.77 -37.74 -43.42
CA ASP A 11 7.90 -37.94 -44.59
C ASP A 11 6.66 -37.04 -44.47
N ILE A 12 6.66 -35.94 -45.22
CA ILE A 12 5.60 -34.94 -45.25
C ILE A 12 4.30 -35.49 -45.88
N LYS A 13 4.36 -36.67 -46.51
CA LYS A 13 3.16 -37.36 -47.04
C LYS A 13 2.53 -38.28 -46.01
N ASP A 14 3.25 -38.65 -44.95
CA ASP A 14 2.75 -39.50 -43.89
C ASP A 14 1.53 -38.87 -43.19
N LYS A 15 0.53 -39.72 -42.94
CA LYS A 15 -0.75 -39.28 -42.41
C LYS A 15 -0.61 -38.76 -40.97
N ALA A 16 0.20 -39.43 -40.14
CA ALA A 16 0.40 -39.02 -38.75
C ALA A 16 1.18 -37.71 -38.66
N VAL A 17 2.17 -37.49 -39.54
CA VAL A 17 2.88 -36.21 -39.65
C VAL A 17 1.92 -35.08 -40.05
N LYS A 18 1.04 -35.31 -41.04
CA LYS A 18 0.03 -34.32 -41.43
C LYS A 18 -0.95 -34.01 -40.30
N GLU A 19 -1.44 -35.04 -39.61
CA GLU A 19 -2.36 -34.89 -38.48
C GLU A 19 -1.71 -34.11 -37.32
N ALA A 20 -0.48 -34.46 -36.93
CA ALA A 20 0.28 -33.73 -35.91
C ALA A 20 0.54 -32.27 -36.29
N CYS A 21 0.89 -31.99 -37.55
CA CYS A 21 1.03 -30.62 -38.05
C CYS A 21 -0.30 -29.86 -38.02
N THR A 22 -1.42 -30.49 -38.38
CA THR A 22 -2.74 -29.85 -38.30
C THR A 22 -3.19 -29.62 -36.85
N ASP A 23 -2.84 -30.50 -35.93
CA ASP A 23 -3.17 -30.35 -34.51
C ASP A 23 -2.32 -29.26 -33.86
N LEU A 24 -1.04 -29.14 -34.22
CA LEU A 24 -0.20 -27.99 -33.84
C LEU A 24 -0.73 -26.67 -34.41
N LEU A 25 -1.22 -26.67 -35.65
CA LEU A 25 -1.84 -25.48 -36.27
C LEU A 25 -3.17 -25.12 -35.60
N LYS A 26 -3.96 -26.10 -35.13
CA LYS A 26 -5.17 -25.86 -34.34
C LYS A 26 -4.87 -25.42 -32.92
N ALA A 27 -3.81 -25.94 -32.29
CA ALA A 27 -3.40 -25.57 -30.94
C ALA A 27 -2.94 -24.10 -30.85
N ASN A 28 -2.43 -23.55 -31.94
CA ASN A 28 -2.06 -22.13 -32.04
C ASN A 28 -3.22 -21.21 -32.46
N GLN A 29 -4.38 -21.75 -32.80
CA GLN A 29 -5.56 -20.95 -33.06
C GLN A 29 -6.26 -20.64 -31.75
N VAL A 30 -6.58 -19.36 -31.54
CA VAL A 30 -7.41 -18.98 -30.41
C VAL A 30 -8.78 -19.64 -30.59
N PRO A 31 -9.26 -20.43 -29.62
CA PRO A 31 -10.57 -21.08 -29.72
C PRO A 31 -11.63 -20.06 -30.07
N THR A 32 -12.53 -20.37 -31.00
CA THR A 32 -13.61 -19.45 -31.36
C THR A 32 -14.74 -19.45 -30.33
N THR A 33 -14.80 -20.50 -29.51
CA THR A 33 -15.83 -20.72 -28.49
C THR A 33 -15.22 -20.62 -27.09
N SER A 34 -15.98 -20.07 -26.16
CA SER A 34 -15.60 -20.02 -24.76
C SER A 34 -15.38 -21.43 -24.20
N SER A 35 -14.23 -21.66 -23.56
CA SER A 35 -13.99 -22.88 -22.78
C SER A 35 -14.70 -22.85 -21.42
N VAL A 36 -15.30 -21.71 -21.06
CA VAL A 36 -16.00 -21.49 -19.79
C VAL A 36 -17.51 -21.61 -20.03
N PRO A 37 -18.21 -22.57 -19.40
CA PRO A 37 -19.63 -22.86 -19.68
C PRO A 37 -20.61 -21.69 -19.48
N ASN A 38 -20.23 -20.71 -18.67
CA ASN A 38 -21.09 -19.57 -18.32
C ASN A 38 -20.71 -18.27 -19.04
N MET A 39 -19.82 -18.33 -20.03
CA MET A 39 -19.36 -17.18 -20.79
C MET A 39 -19.84 -17.32 -22.23
N LEU A 40 -20.51 -16.28 -22.73
CA LEU A 40 -20.99 -16.23 -24.10
C LEU A 40 -19.80 -16.13 -25.06
N ASP A 41 -19.96 -16.71 -26.25
CA ASP A 41 -18.90 -16.73 -27.25
C ASP A 41 -18.55 -15.30 -27.72
N GLU A 42 -19.52 -14.38 -27.75
CA GLU A 42 -19.29 -12.98 -28.08
C GLU A 42 -18.38 -12.28 -27.06
N ASP A 43 -18.61 -12.49 -25.77
CA ASP A 43 -17.78 -11.95 -24.70
C ASP A 43 -16.36 -12.54 -24.75
N TRP A 44 -16.25 -13.83 -25.10
CA TRP A 44 -14.97 -14.50 -25.30
C TRP A 44 -14.18 -13.91 -26.47
N GLN A 45 -14.83 -13.69 -27.60
CA GLN A 45 -14.21 -13.03 -28.75
C GLN A 45 -13.77 -11.60 -28.42
N ALA A 46 -14.56 -10.85 -27.65
CA ALA A 46 -14.18 -9.51 -27.21
C ALA A 46 -12.92 -9.51 -26.34
N LEU A 47 -12.79 -10.46 -25.39
CA LEU A 47 -11.58 -10.62 -24.59
C LEU A 47 -10.37 -11.01 -25.43
N VAL A 48 -10.55 -11.96 -26.35
CA VAL A 48 -9.49 -12.40 -27.26
C VAL A 48 -8.99 -11.23 -28.11
N ALA A 49 -9.91 -10.41 -28.65
CA ALA A 49 -9.55 -9.22 -29.42
C ALA A 49 -8.73 -8.23 -28.57
N MET A 50 -9.19 -7.96 -27.34
CA MET A 50 -8.50 -7.05 -26.41
C MET A 50 -7.09 -7.53 -26.02
N TRP A 51 -6.90 -8.82 -25.76
CA TRP A 51 -5.57 -9.38 -25.48
C TRP A 51 -4.68 -9.49 -26.71
N SER A 52 -5.28 -9.56 -27.91
CA SER A 52 -4.56 -9.54 -29.19
C SER A 52 -4.17 -8.13 -29.65
N GLU A 53 -4.58 -7.08 -28.92
CA GLU A 53 -4.12 -5.72 -29.20
C GLU A 53 -2.61 -5.61 -28.93
N PRO A 54 -1.81 -4.99 -29.83
CA PRO A 54 -0.36 -4.91 -29.69
C PRO A 54 0.09 -4.29 -28.34
N LYS A 55 -0.67 -3.31 -27.84
CA LYS A 55 -0.41 -2.66 -26.55
C LYS A 55 -0.57 -3.62 -25.38
N HIS A 56 -1.56 -4.52 -25.44
CA HIS A 56 -1.80 -5.51 -24.39
C HIS A 56 -0.79 -6.65 -24.48
N GLU A 57 -0.46 -7.09 -25.69
CA GLU A 57 0.58 -8.09 -25.94
C GLU A 57 1.94 -7.66 -25.37
N GLU A 58 2.36 -6.42 -25.64
CA GLU A 58 3.60 -5.87 -25.11
C GLU A 58 3.61 -5.86 -23.57
N LYS A 59 2.49 -5.46 -22.95
CA LYS A 59 2.34 -5.50 -21.48
C LYS A 59 2.45 -6.92 -20.93
N CYS A 60 1.82 -7.90 -21.59
CA CYS A 60 1.89 -9.30 -21.21
C CYS A 60 3.32 -9.85 -21.32
N GLN A 61 4.05 -9.54 -22.39
CA GLN A 61 5.44 -9.93 -22.56
C GLN A 61 6.33 -9.31 -21.48
N LYS A 62 6.18 -8.01 -21.20
CA LYS A 62 6.90 -7.33 -20.11
C LYS A 62 6.58 -7.94 -18.75
N ASN A 63 5.31 -8.21 -18.45
CA ASN A 63 4.91 -8.86 -17.19
C ASN A 63 5.55 -10.25 -17.06
N LYS A 64 5.56 -11.05 -18.14
CA LYS A 64 6.22 -12.35 -18.16
C LYS A 64 7.73 -12.24 -17.89
N ALA A 65 8.41 -11.33 -18.58
CA ALA A 65 9.84 -11.08 -18.35
C ALA A 65 10.11 -10.62 -16.92
N ASN A 66 9.27 -9.73 -16.37
CA ASN A 66 9.38 -9.28 -14.98
C ASN A 66 9.18 -10.44 -14.01
N ARG A 67 8.19 -11.31 -14.25
CA ARG A 67 7.93 -12.49 -13.43
C ARG A 67 9.10 -13.47 -13.43
N GLU A 68 9.78 -13.63 -14.56
CA GLU A 68 10.99 -14.45 -14.68
C GLU A 68 12.19 -13.86 -13.90
N GLN A 69 12.20 -12.54 -13.67
CA GLN A 69 13.25 -11.86 -12.89
C GLN A 69 12.97 -11.83 -11.38
N VAL A 70 11.77 -12.20 -10.92
CA VAL A 70 11.44 -12.21 -9.48
C VAL A 70 12.24 -13.32 -8.77
N GLN A 71 13.28 -12.93 -8.04
CA GLN A 71 14.13 -13.85 -7.26
C GLN A 71 13.56 -14.15 -5.87
N CYS A 72 12.89 -13.17 -5.26
CA CYS A 72 12.36 -13.26 -3.90
C CYS A 72 10.83 -13.24 -3.94
N MET A 73 10.20 -14.40 -3.77
CA MET A 73 8.74 -14.49 -3.67
C MET A 73 8.26 -13.87 -2.35
N GLN A 74 7.23 -13.03 -2.43
CA GLN A 74 6.56 -12.51 -1.24
C GLN A 74 5.81 -13.60 -0.47
N LYS A 75 5.64 -13.43 0.83
CA LYS A 75 5.00 -14.36 1.78
C LYS A 75 3.78 -13.76 2.47
N THR A 76 3.17 -12.78 1.82
CA THR A 76 2.02 -11.96 2.25
C THR A 76 0.69 -12.73 2.36
N GLY A 77 0.66 -14.00 1.95
CA GLY A 77 -0.56 -14.83 1.95
C GLY A 77 -1.63 -14.31 0.99
N SER A 78 -2.88 -14.26 1.44
CA SER A 78 -4.01 -13.71 0.69
C SER A 78 -4.10 -12.18 0.73
N CYS A 79 -3.26 -11.51 1.52
CA CYS A 79 -3.24 -10.07 1.63
C CYS A 79 -2.43 -9.46 0.47
N SER A 80 -2.88 -8.32 -0.05
CA SER A 80 -2.08 -7.57 -1.03
C SER A 80 -0.79 -7.08 -0.38
N PHE A 81 0.28 -6.93 -1.17
CA PHE A 81 1.57 -6.45 -0.68
C PHE A 81 1.44 -5.11 0.08
N ILE A 82 0.71 -4.15 -0.50
CA ILE A 82 0.52 -2.82 0.06
C ILE A 82 -0.25 -2.88 1.38
N THR A 83 -1.37 -3.62 1.40
CA THR A 83 -2.19 -3.75 2.61
C THR A 83 -1.42 -4.41 3.75
N HIS A 84 -0.61 -5.42 3.45
CA HIS A 84 0.22 -6.08 4.45
C HIS A 84 1.34 -5.18 4.95
N CYS A 85 2.02 -4.44 4.06
CA CYS A 85 3.02 -3.46 4.47
C CYS A 85 2.41 -2.44 5.43
N HIS A 86 1.23 -1.89 5.10
CA HIS A 86 0.54 -0.96 5.97
C HIS A 86 0.17 -1.57 7.32
N ALA A 87 -0.39 -2.79 7.33
CA ALA A 87 -0.73 -3.49 8.57
C ALA A 87 0.51 -3.74 9.44
N VAL A 88 1.61 -4.17 8.84
CA VAL A 88 2.89 -4.39 9.52
C VAL A 88 3.42 -3.08 10.11
N THR A 89 3.38 -1.98 9.35
CA THR A 89 3.80 -0.66 9.84
C THR A 89 2.95 -0.21 11.04
N MET A 90 1.63 -0.37 10.96
CA MET A 90 0.72 0.03 12.02
C MET A 90 0.77 -0.87 13.26
N ASP A 91 1.05 -2.17 13.11
CA ASP A 91 1.04 -3.11 14.24
C ASP A 91 2.40 -3.21 14.92
N LYS A 92 3.49 -3.29 14.15
CA LYS A 92 4.85 -3.51 14.67
C LYS A 92 5.67 -2.23 14.82
N TYR A 93 5.40 -1.22 13.99
CA TYR A 93 6.25 -0.04 13.82
C TYR A 93 5.52 1.27 14.18
N LYS A 94 4.56 1.20 15.11
CA LYS A 94 3.64 2.28 15.51
C LYS A 94 4.24 3.68 15.63
N ASP A 95 5.44 3.80 16.19
CA ASP A 95 6.10 5.07 16.47
C ASP A 95 7.44 5.24 15.72
N VAL A 96 7.84 4.27 14.89
CA VAL A 96 9.15 4.25 14.21
C VAL A 96 8.97 3.83 12.77
N ASP A 97 9.25 4.72 11.81
CA ASP A 97 9.16 4.35 10.40
C ASP A 97 10.09 3.16 10.10
N PRO A 98 9.55 2.02 9.61
CA PRO A 98 10.35 0.85 9.34
C PRO A 98 11.33 1.13 8.20
N THR A 99 12.57 0.68 8.37
CA THR A 99 13.52 0.69 7.25
C THR A 99 12.98 -0.21 6.14
N LEU A 100 13.21 0.13 4.87
CA LEU A 100 12.79 -0.74 3.74
C LEU A 100 13.29 -2.19 3.89
N VAL A 101 14.48 -2.38 4.47
CA VAL A 101 15.04 -3.70 4.77
C VAL A 101 14.18 -4.47 5.77
N ASP A 102 13.63 -3.78 6.76
CA ASP A 102 12.78 -4.39 7.79
C ASP A 102 11.41 -4.76 7.20
N LEU A 103 10.87 -3.90 6.34
CA LEU A 103 9.65 -4.20 5.58
C LEU A 103 9.85 -5.38 4.62
N PHE A 104 10.99 -5.44 3.93
CA PHE A 104 11.35 -6.56 3.05
C PHE A 104 11.46 -7.88 3.82
N LYS A 105 12.12 -7.86 4.99
CA LYS A 105 12.19 -9.03 5.87
C LYS A 105 10.79 -9.50 6.27
N ASP A 106 9.93 -8.59 6.69
CA ASP A 106 8.56 -8.94 7.09
C ASP A 106 7.70 -9.47 5.94
N CYS A 107 7.92 -8.99 4.71
CA CYS A 107 7.15 -9.44 3.54
C CYS A 107 7.70 -10.73 2.91
N HIS A 108 8.97 -11.07 3.10
CA HIS A 108 9.62 -12.18 2.40
C HIS A 108 10.10 -13.32 3.32
N ILE A 109 10.12 -13.09 4.64
CA ILE A 109 10.49 -14.10 5.64
C ILE A 109 9.22 -14.55 6.36
N SER A 110 8.85 -15.81 6.15
CA SER A 110 7.79 -16.42 6.94
C SER A 110 8.34 -16.93 8.26
N SER A 111 7.57 -16.80 9.34
CA SER A 111 7.89 -17.41 10.64
C SER A 111 7.87 -18.94 10.61
N THR A 112 7.11 -19.54 9.69
CA THR A 112 6.91 -21.00 9.58
C THR A 112 7.90 -21.69 8.65
N THR A 113 8.28 -21.06 7.54
CA THR A 113 9.14 -21.65 6.50
C THR A 113 10.57 -21.05 6.52
N GLY A 114 10.81 -20.02 7.34
CA GLY A 114 12.10 -19.33 7.43
C GLY A 114 12.45 -18.49 6.19
N CYS A 115 13.72 -18.07 6.11
CA CYS A 115 14.28 -17.37 4.96
C CYS A 115 14.71 -18.35 3.86
N THR A 116 14.37 -18.07 2.61
CA THR A 116 14.93 -18.78 1.45
C THR A 116 16.34 -18.27 1.13
N GLU A 117 17.17 -19.10 0.49
CA GLU A 117 18.55 -18.74 0.10
C GLU A 117 18.65 -17.44 -0.73
N PRO A 118 17.75 -17.18 -1.69
CA PRO A 118 17.73 -15.89 -2.41
C PRO A 118 17.51 -14.69 -1.49
N VAL A 119 16.63 -14.82 -0.49
CA VAL A 119 16.31 -13.75 0.48
C VAL A 119 17.50 -13.50 1.41
N LYS A 120 18.19 -14.55 1.88
CA LYS A 120 19.40 -14.41 2.69
C LYS A 120 20.51 -13.70 1.91
N ASN A 121 20.72 -14.08 0.65
CA ASN A 121 21.73 -13.46 -0.21
C ASN A 121 21.41 -11.99 -0.49
N ALA A 122 20.14 -11.63 -0.67
CA ALA A 122 19.71 -10.24 -0.84
C ALA A 122 19.95 -9.39 0.42
N ILE A 123 19.76 -9.97 1.61
CA ILE A 123 20.00 -9.30 2.90
C ILE A 123 21.51 -9.14 3.18
N VAL A 124 22.32 -10.16 2.86
CA VAL A 124 23.76 -10.18 3.15
C VAL A 124 24.57 -9.37 2.12
N SER A 125 24.17 -9.39 0.84
CA SER A 125 24.92 -8.72 -0.24
C SER A 125 24.68 -7.21 -0.33
N SER A 126 23.78 -6.65 0.50
CA SER A 126 23.42 -5.23 0.44
C SER A 126 23.67 -4.49 1.77
N PRO A 127 24.92 -4.41 2.27
CA PRO A 127 25.27 -3.36 3.20
C PRO A 127 25.53 -2.08 2.41
N HIS A 128 24.58 -1.16 2.50
CA HIS A 128 24.78 0.29 2.46
C HIS A 128 24.65 1.14 1.19
N ASP A 129 24.78 0.68 -0.07
CA ASP A 129 24.76 1.65 -1.20
C ASP A 129 24.13 1.17 -2.53
N SER A 130 23.25 0.17 -2.53
CA SER A 130 22.62 -0.29 -3.79
C SER A 130 21.11 -0.55 -3.68
N PHE A 131 20.45 0.34 -2.95
CA PHE A 131 18.99 0.47 -2.85
C PHE A 131 18.28 0.48 -4.22
N SER A 132 18.94 1.03 -5.25
CA SER A 132 18.41 1.12 -6.62
C SER A 132 18.29 -0.23 -7.34
N LEU A 133 19.00 -1.29 -6.92
CA LEU A 133 19.08 -2.55 -7.67
C LEU A 133 18.08 -3.61 -7.18
N ILE A 134 17.77 -3.64 -5.89
CA ILE A 134 16.76 -4.57 -5.32
C ILE A 134 15.34 -4.15 -5.72
N PHE A 135 15.15 -2.85 -5.90
CA PHE A 135 13.87 -2.19 -6.13
C PHE A 135 13.85 -1.45 -7.46
N GLY A 136 14.45 -2.02 -8.51
CA GLY A 136 14.42 -1.46 -9.87
C GLY A 136 13.02 -0.97 -10.23
N CYS A 137 12.83 0.35 -10.11
CA CYS A 137 11.63 1.12 -10.42
C CYS A 137 10.33 0.78 -9.65
N CYS A 138 10.33 0.80 -8.31
CA CYS A 138 9.08 1.00 -7.58
C CYS A 138 9.26 2.04 -6.47
N ASP A 139 9.18 3.32 -6.86
CA ASP A 139 8.73 4.36 -5.94
C ASP A 139 7.34 3.94 -5.45
N VAL A 140 7.25 3.21 -4.33
CA VAL A 140 5.96 2.74 -3.79
C VAL A 140 5.07 3.94 -3.47
N GLU A 141 5.68 5.07 -3.10
CA GLU A 141 5.03 6.38 -2.96
C GLU A 141 4.55 6.95 -4.30
N ALA A 142 5.41 7.01 -5.34
CA ALA A 142 5.00 7.56 -6.63
C ALA A 142 4.04 6.62 -7.39
N ALA A 143 4.09 5.30 -7.14
CA ALA A 143 3.13 4.34 -7.65
C ALA A 143 1.79 4.48 -6.91
N MET A 144 1.81 4.73 -5.60
CA MET A 144 0.60 5.03 -4.83
C MET A 144 -0.02 6.36 -5.25
N GLU A 145 0.79 7.41 -5.44
CA GLU A 145 0.33 8.69 -6.00
C GLU A 145 -0.13 8.58 -7.45
N ALA A 146 0.60 7.86 -8.32
CA ALA A 146 0.22 7.71 -9.72
C ALA A 146 -1.07 6.90 -9.87
N ILE A 147 -1.31 5.88 -9.04
CA ILE A 147 -2.59 5.16 -9.02
C ILE A 147 -3.72 6.09 -8.54
N MET A 148 -3.47 6.94 -7.53
CA MET A 148 -4.43 7.96 -7.09
C MET A 148 -4.65 9.09 -8.12
N ALA A 149 -3.65 9.37 -8.97
CA ALA A 149 -3.69 10.43 -9.99
C ALA A 149 -4.23 9.94 -11.35
N ASP A 150 -4.05 8.67 -11.74
CA ASP A 150 -4.67 8.09 -12.94
C ASP A 150 -6.21 8.00 -12.74
N ASP A 151 -6.66 7.75 -11.51
CA ASP A 151 -8.08 7.85 -11.10
C ASP A 151 -8.62 9.31 -11.19
N GLU A 152 -7.75 10.32 -11.21
CA GLU A 152 -8.12 11.72 -11.45
C GLU A 152 -8.18 12.06 -12.95
N ALA A 153 -7.45 11.35 -13.82
CA ALA A 153 -7.41 11.63 -15.26
C ALA A 153 -8.60 11.05 -16.05
N ASP A 154 -9.17 9.92 -15.61
CA ASP A 154 -10.40 9.35 -16.19
C ASP A 154 -11.68 9.96 -15.56
N ARG A 155 -11.51 10.99 -14.72
CA ARG A 155 -12.57 11.62 -13.92
C ARG A 155 -13.49 12.56 -14.69
N ASN A 156 -13.46 12.56 -16.03
CA ASN A 156 -14.49 13.25 -16.82
C ASN A 156 -15.78 12.41 -16.96
N ALA A 157 -16.25 11.89 -15.83
CA ALA A 157 -17.63 11.54 -15.52
C ALA A 157 -17.62 10.96 -14.09
N THR A 158 -17.57 11.82 -13.08
CA THR A 158 -17.67 11.46 -11.67
C THR A 158 -18.84 10.51 -11.42
N LYS A 159 -18.53 9.22 -11.27
CA LYS A 159 -19.38 8.21 -10.66
C LYS A 159 -18.67 7.76 -9.40
N THR A 160 -19.37 7.81 -8.28
CA THR A 160 -18.84 7.31 -7.01
C THR A 160 -18.49 5.82 -7.13
N PRO A 161 -17.54 5.27 -6.36
CA PRO A 161 -17.25 3.84 -6.38
C PRO A 161 -18.50 2.97 -6.17
N ALA A 162 -19.48 3.47 -5.40
CA ALA A 162 -20.77 2.84 -5.21
C ALA A 162 -21.65 2.87 -6.48
N GLU A 163 -21.65 3.95 -7.25
CA GLU A 163 -22.35 4.04 -8.55
C GLU A 163 -21.67 3.19 -9.63
N VAL A 164 -20.34 3.13 -9.65
CA VAL A 164 -19.60 2.24 -10.55
C VAL A 164 -19.94 0.80 -10.21
N VAL A 165 -19.93 0.44 -8.92
CA VAL A 165 -20.34 -0.89 -8.45
C VAL A 165 -21.82 -1.15 -8.75
N ALA A 166 -22.72 -0.18 -8.61
CA ALA A 166 -24.14 -0.32 -8.93
C ALA A 166 -24.44 -0.37 -10.44
N GLU A 167 -23.59 0.18 -11.29
CA GLU A 167 -23.68 0.06 -12.75
C GLU A 167 -23.09 -1.27 -13.25
N VAL A 168 -22.01 -1.71 -12.61
CA VAL A 168 -21.26 -2.92 -12.97
C VAL A 168 -21.97 -4.16 -12.43
N LEU A 169 -22.50 -4.16 -11.20
CA LEU A 169 -23.17 -5.32 -10.60
C LEU A 169 -24.36 -5.89 -11.41
N PRO A 170 -25.26 -5.07 -11.99
CA PRO A 170 -26.31 -5.56 -12.88
C PRO A 170 -25.77 -6.13 -14.20
N LYS A 171 -24.60 -5.65 -14.64
CA LYS A 171 -23.94 -6.06 -15.89
C LYS A 171 -23.01 -7.26 -15.69
N THR A 172 -22.52 -7.51 -14.47
CA THR A 172 -21.61 -8.62 -14.20
C THR A 172 -22.36 -9.93 -14.03
N THR A 173 -21.99 -10.92 -14.82
CA THR A 173 -22.38 -12.31 -14.59
C THR A 173 -21.55 -12.97 -13.48
N PHE A 174 -20.56 -12.27 -12.92
CA PHE A 174 -19.64 -12.79 -11.90
C PHE A 174 -20.38 -13.47 -10.74
N LEU A 175 -21.36 -12.80 -10.14
CA LEU A 175 -22.12 -13.34 -9.01
C LEU A 175 -22.91 -14.61 -9.40
N ARG A 176 -23.51 -14.62 -10.60
CA ARG A 176 -24.16 -15.82 -11.15
C ARG A 176 -23.14 -16.96 -11.39
N ASN A 177 -21.95 -16.64 -11.87
CA ASN A 177 -20.89 -17.60 -12.19
C ASN A 177 -20.27 -18.23 -10.93
N VAL A 178 -20.28 -17.54 -9.80
CA VAL A 178 -19.89 -18.10 -8.48
C VAL A 178 -21.06 -18.75 -7.73
N GLY A 179 -22.19 -19.00 -8.42
CA GLY A 179 -23.36 -19.70 -7.88
C GLY A 179 -24.28 -18.84 -7.01
N ILE A 180 -24.04 -17.53 -6.93
CA ILE A 180 -24.86 -16.58 -6.17
C ILE A 180 -25.92 -16.00 -7.12
N GLN A 181 -27.11 -16.58 -7.07
CA GLN A 181 -28.26 -16.07 -7.82
C GLN A 181 -28.73 -14.75 -7.20
N LEU A 182 -28.39 -13.63 -7.86
CA LEU A 182 -29.04 -12.34 -7.61
C LEU A 182 -30.53 -12.48 -7.96
N LYS A 183 -31.36 -12.70 -6.95
CA LYS A 183 -32.81 -12.67 -7.09
C LYS A 183 -33.17 -11.25 -7.50
N GLY A 184 -33.54 -11.06 -8.77
CA GLY A 184 -33.92 -9.76 -9.33
C GLY A 184 -34.84 -9.02 -8.36
N LYS A 185 -34.36 -7.90 -7.84
CA LYS A 185 -34.97 -7.23 -6.70
C LYS A 185 -36.18 -6.44 -7.20
N LYS A 186 -37.38 -7.01 -7.10
CA LYS A 186 -38.59 -6.22 -6.84
C LYS A 186 -38.45 -5.72 -5.40
N THR A 187 -37.82 -4.57 -5.22
CA THR A 187 -37.76 -3.88 -3.92
C THR A 187 -39.17 -3.47 -3.55
N THR A 188 -39.73 -4.07 -2.50
CA THR A 188 -40.85 -3.46 -1.79
C THR A 188 -40.37 -2.14 -1.19
N ALA A 189 -41.17 -1.08 -1.33
CA ALA A 189 -40.82 0.29 -0.92
C ALA A 189 -40.40 0.42 0.57
N SER A 190 -40.75 -0.55 1.42
CA SER A 190 -40.37 -0.55 2.84
C SER A 190 -38.88 -0.73 3.08
N ASP A 191 -38.18 -1.50 2.25
CA ASP A 191 -36.77 -1.82 2.49
C ASP A 191 -35.86 -0.65 2.09
N ALA A 192 -36.24 0.09 1.05
CA ALA A 192 -35.55 1.31 0.65
C ALA A 192 -35.70 2.42 1.70
N ALA A 193 -36.89 2.57 2.27
CA ALA A 193 -37.16 3.55 3.33
C ALA A 193 -36.39 3.21 4.63
N ALA A 194 -36.34 1.93 5.01
CA ALA A 194 -35.56 1.50 6.18
C ALA A 194 -34.05 1.69 5.99
N THR A 195 -33.55 1.52 4.76
CA THR A 195 -32.12 1.75 4.46
C THR A 195 -31.80 3.25 4.47
N ALA A 196 -32.68 4.10 3.94
CA ALA A 196 -32.51 5.55 3.96
C ALA A 196 -32.49 6.13 5.38
N ALA A 197 -33.40 5.68 6.25
CA ALA A 197 -33.44 6.12 7.65
C ALA A 197 -32.15 5.77 8.41
N ARG A 198 -31.55 4.61 8.11
CA ARG A 198 -30.30 4.18 8.74
C ARG A 198 -29.07 4.93 8.22
N VAL A 199 -29.10 5.39 6.98
CA VAL A 199 -28.04 6.27 6.43
C VAL A 199 -28.10 7.64 7.10
N GLU A 200 -29.29 8.21 7.26
CA GLU A 200 -29.50 9.50 7.94
C GLU A 200 -29.04 9.45 9.41
N GLU A 201 -29.32 8.35 10.12
CA GLU A 201 -28.83 8.13 11.50
C GLU A 201 -27.30 8.08 11.57
N LEU A 202 -26.65 7.35 10.66
CA LEU A 202 -25.19 7.23 10.61
C LEU A 202 -24.52 8.55 10.21
N GLU A 203 -25.13 9.33 9.32
CA GLU A 203 -24.63 10.66 8.95
C GLU A 203 -24.69 11.63 10.14
N SER A 204 -25.77 11.58 10.91
CA SER A 204 -25.92 12.35 12.16
C SER A 204 -24.87 11.96 13.20
N GLU A 205 -24.66 10.66 13.41
CA GLU A 205 -23.65 10.15 14.36
C GLU A 205 -22.23 10.52 13.93
N LEU A 206 -21.92 10.43 12.63
CA LEU A 206 -20.63 10.85 12.06
C LEU A 206 -20.37 12.34 12.31
N GLU A 207 -21.37 13.20 12.12
CA GLU A 207 -21.20 14.64 12.32
C GLU A 207 -21.02 14.99 13.81
N SER A 208 -21.73 14.29 14.70
CA SER A 208 -21.51 14.41 16.15
C SER A 208 -20.10 13.98 16.58
N SER A 209 -19.57 12.93 15.97
CA SER A 209 -18.21 12.43 16.22
C SER A 209 -17.14 13.39 15.71
N LYS A 210 -17.35 14.03 14.54
CA LYS A 210 -16.46 15.08 14.04
C LYS A 210 -16.43 16.29 14.97
N GLN A 211 -17.59 16.72 15.47
CA GLN A 211 -17.66 17.84 16.41
C GLN A 211 -16.91 17.52 17.71
N LEU A 212 -17.09 16.32 18.26
CA LEU A 212 -16.34 15.86 19.44
C LEU A 212 -14.83 15.86 19.20
N ALA A 213 -14.38 15.38 18.04
CA ALA A 213 -12.96 15.37 17.68
C ALA A 213 -12.39 16.78 17.54
N GLN A 214 -13.16 17.72 16.97
CA GLN A 214 -12.79 19.13 16.89
C GLN A 214 -12.69 19.75 18.28
N ASP A 215 -13.66 19.53 19.16
CA ASP A 215 -13.66 20.04 20.53
C ASP A 215 -12.45 19.53 21.33
N MET A 216 -12.12 18.24 21.16
CA MET A 216 -10.95 17.63 21.80
C MET A 216 -9.63 18.23 21.28
N LYS A 217 -9.55 18.50 19.97
CA LYS A 217 -8.41 19.18 19.35
C LYS A 217 -8.23 20.59 19.92
N GLU A 218 -9.31 21.36 20.01
CA GLU A 218 -9.28 22.71 20.60
C GLU A 218 -8.89 22.67 22.09
N GLN A 219 -9.36 21.67 22.84
CA GLN A 219 -8.98 21.51 24.24
C GLN A 219 -7.48 21.21 24.38
N MET A 220 -6.92 20.37 23.53
CA MET A 220 -5.48 20.05 23.52
C MET A 220 -4.64 21.28 23.16
N GLU A 221 -5.09 22.10 22.21
CA GLU A 221 -4.44 23.36 21.84
C GLU A 221 -4.49 24.39 22.99
N ARG A 222 -5.65 24.55 23.65
CA ARG A 222 -5.81 25.40 24.83
C ARG A 222 -4.87 24.96 25.96
N MET A 223 -4.80 23.65 26.23
CA MET A 223 -3.92 23.10 27.26
C MET A 223 -2.44 23.31 26.91
N GLY A 224 -2.06 23.12 25.65
CA GLY A 224 -0.71 23.38 25.15
C GLY A 224 -0.29 24.83 25.35
N LYS A 225 -1.19 25.79 25.06
CA LYS A 225 -0.92 27.21 25.29
C LYS A 225 -0.75 27.53 26.77
N GLN A 226 -1.61 27.03 27.65
CA GLN A 226 -1.48 27.22 29.09
C GLN A 226 -0.18 26.62 29.66
N MET A 227 0.22 25.44 29.17
CA MET A 227 1.48 24.82 29.57
C MET A 227 2.68 25.67 29.14
N GLY A 228 2.67 26.18 27.90
CA GLY A 228 3.72 27.08 27.41
C GLY A 228 3.82 28.38 28.22
N GLU A 229 2.69 29.01 28.54
CA GLU A 229 2.65 30.22 29.37
C GLU A 229 3.12 29.95 30.81
N SER A 230 2.71 28.83 31.40
CA SER A 230 3.14 28.40 32.74
C SER A 230 4.65 28.12 32.80
N GLU A 231 5.20 27.46 31.79
CA GLU A 231 6.63 27.16 31.72
C GLU A 231 7.46 28.44 31.50
N ALA A 232 7.02 29.34 30.62
CA ALA A 232 7.66 30.64 30.44
C ALA A 232 7.67 31.46 31.73
N ALA A 233 6.57 31.44 32.50
CA ALA A 233 6.49 32.09 33.81
C ALA A 233 7.47 31.46 34.83
N ARG A 234 7.58 30.12 34.85
CA ARG A 234 8.57 29.41 35.69
C ARG A 234 10.00 29.79 35.34
N VAL A 235 10.35 29.83 34.05
CA VAL A 235 11.69 30.21 33.59
C VAL A 235 12.01 31.64 34.02
N LYS A 236 11.08 32.58 33.85
CA LYS A 236 11.25 33.97 34.29
C LYS A 236 11.45 34.06 35.80
N GLN A 237 10.60 33.38 36.58
CA GLN A 237 10.71 33.36 38.03
C GLN A 237 12.05 32.78 38.51
N ALA A 238 12.56 31.74 37.83
CA ALA A 238 13.87 31.16 38.14
C ALA A 238 15.01 32.15 37.88
N ALA A 239 14.97 32.87 36.75
CA ALA A 239 15.95 33.91 36.41
C ALA A 239 15.94 35.06 37.41
N ASP A 240 14.75 35.55 37.81
CA ASP A 240 14.60 36.61 38.81
C ASP A 240 15.19 36.16 40.17
N MET A 241 14.93 34.91 40.58
CA MET A 241 15.47 34.36 41.82
C MET A 241 17.00 34.23 41.81
N GLU A 242 17.59 33.85 40.68
CA GLU A 242 19.04 33.80 40.51
C GLU A 242 19.67 35.19 40.58
N SER A 243 19.05 36.19 39.93
CA SER A 243 19.51 37.58 39.99
C SER A 243 19.52 38.13 41.43
N LEU A 244 18.47 37.82 42.21
CA LEU A 244 18.35 38.24 43.60
C LEU A 244 19.40 37.56 44.48
N LYS A 245 19.66 36.26 44.28
CA LYS A 245 20.73 35.54 44.99
C LYS A 245 22.09 36.17 44.71
N LYS A 246 22.38 36.51 43.44
CA LYS A 246 23.63 37.17 43.06
C LYS A 246 23.78 38.53 43.76
N ALA A 247 22.75 39.38 43.70
CA ALA A 247 22.78 40.68 44.38
C ALA A 247 22.97 40.55 45.90
N SER A 248 22.38 39.53 46.52
CA SER A 248 22.56 39.23 47.94
C SER A 248 24.01 38.84 48.26
N VAL A 249 24.63 37.98 47.45
CA VAL A 249 26.05 37.60 47.58
C VAL A 249 26.97 38.81 47.40
N ASP A 250 26.71 39.65 46.39
CA ASP A 250 27.50 40.85 46.14
C ASP A 250 27.42 41.84 47.31
N THR A 251 26.23 42.01 47.90
CA THR A 251 26.02 42.85 49.08
C THR A 251 26.76 42.30 50.30
N MET A 252 26.70 40.99 50.54
CA MET A 252 27.45 40.34 51.62
C MET A 252 28.96 40.50 51.46
N ASN A 253 29.47 40.37 50.23
CA ASN A 253 30.88 40.57 49.93
C ASN A 253 31.33 42.02 50.19
N LEU A 254 30.52 43.01 49.81
CA LEU A 254 30.80 44.43 50.06
C LEU A 254 30.89 44.71 51.58
N ILE A 255 29.92 44.23 52.36
CA ILE A 255 29.91 44.40 53.82
C ILE A 255 31.17 43.79 54.44
N LYS A 256 31.53 42.57 54.02
CA LYS A 256 32.75 41.90 54.48
C LYS A 256 34.01 42.72 54.17
N GLY A 257 34.11 43.30 52.98
CA GLY A 257 35.22 44.17 52.59
C GLY A 257 35.33 45.43 53.47
N LEU A 258 34.20 46.09 53.76
CA LEU A 258 34.17 47.26 54.64
C LEU A 258 34.59 46.91 56.07
N MET A 259 34.15 45.75 56.59
CA MET A 259 34.58 45.29 57.92
C MET A 259 36.09 45.04 57.99
N GLN A 260 36.68 44.47 56.93
CA GLN A 260 38.13 44.24 56.86
C GLN A 260 38.92 45.55 56.80
N LEU A 261 38.45 46.55 56.05
CA LEU A 261 39.11 47.86 55.98
C LEU A 261 39.09 48.58 57.33
N ASN A 262 37.98 48.56 58.06
CA ASN A 262 37.89 49.16 59.40
C ASN A 262 38.80 48.47 60.43
N GLN A 263 39.13 47.18 60.25
CA GLN A 263 40.07 46.47 61.12
C GLN A 263 41.54 46.82 60.85
N VAL A 264 41.87 47.38 59.69
CA VAL A 264 43.25 47.75 59.30
C VAL A 264 43.57 49.22 59.64
N VAL A 265 42.55 50.04 59.91
CA VAL A 265 42.68 51.49 60.18
C VAL A 265 42.63 51.84 61.68
N SER A 266 42.33 50.87 62.56
CA SER A 266 42.44 50.97 64.04
C SER A 266 43.71 50.30 64.53
#